data_AF-A0A5E7LTE4-F1
#
_entry.id   AF-A0A5E7LTE4-F1
#
_cell.length_a   1.000
_cell.length_b   1.000
_cell.length_c   1.000
_cell.angle_alpha   90.00
_cell.angle_beta   90.00
_cell.angle_gamma   90.00
#
_symmetry.space_group_name_H-M   'P 1'
#
loop_
_entity.id
_entity.type
_entity.pdbx_description
1 polymer ?
#
loop_
_entity_poly.entity_id
_entity_poly.type
_entity_poly.pdbx_seq_one_letter_code
_entity_poly.pdbx_strand_id
1 'polypeptide(L)'
;MQGIKGYHAHVYFDAQSIDQARALCEQAAQLFALKMGRVHERPVGPHPDWSCQLAFGPELIGEVLPWLALNRKGLVVFLHPDTGDDLLDHTEHAIWMGAVRPLDLSIF
;
A
#
# COMPACT_ATOMS: atom_id res chain seq x y z
N MET A 1 24.59 2.91 0.33
CA MET A 1 23.19 2.45 0.54
C MET A 1 22.29 3.51 -0.06
N GLN A 2 21.46 3.17 -1.04
CA GLN A 2 20.37 4.07 -1.44
C GLN A 2 19.43 4.21 -0.24
N GLY A 3 19.17 5.45 0.17
CA GLY A 3 18.26 5.72 1.28
C GLY A 3 16.81 5.55 0.84
N ILE A 4 15.94 5.16 1.77
CA ILE A 4 14.50 5.10 1.55
C ILE A 4 13.96 6.53 1.44
N LYS A 5 13.34 6.87 0.30
CA LYS A 5 12.81 8.21 0.01
C LYS A 5 11.36 8.36 0.47
N GLY A 6 10.67 7.25 0.64
CA GLY A 6 9.26 7.18 1.00
C GLY A 6 8.80 5.73 1.08
N TYR A 7 7.52 5.55 1.34
CA TYR A 7 6.84 4.27 1.28
C TYR A 7 5.51 4.43 0.56
N HIS A 8 5.10 3.36 -0.11
CA HIS A 8 3.75 3.18 -0.60
C HIS A 8 3.09 2.00 0.11
N ALA A 9 1.87 2.22 0.59
CA ALA A 9 0.97 1.16 1.04
C ALA A 9 -0.21 1.07 0.09
N HIS A 10 -0.42 -0.09 -0.52
CA HIS A 10 -1.56 -0.40 -1.37
C HIS A 10 -2.55 -1.23 -0.57
N VAL A 11 -3.69 -0.64 -0.24
CA VAL A 11 -4.81 -1.34 0.37
C VAL A 11 -5.56 -2.06 -0.72
N TYR A 12 -5.58 -3.39 -0.68
CA TYR A 12 -6.25 -4.25 -1.66
C TYR A 12 -7.65 -4.62 -1.22
N PHE A 13 -8.57 -4.56 -2.19
CA PHE A 13 -9.99 -4.80 -2.02
C PHE A 13 -10.60 -5.34 -3.32
N ASP A 14 -11.91 -5.51 -3.30
CA ASP A 14 -12.75 -5.90 -4.42
C ASP A 14 -14.12 -5.19 -4.34
N ALA A 15 -15.05 -5.59 -5.20
CA ALA A 15 -16.40 -5.03 -5.24
C ALA A 15 -17.17 -5.19 -3.91
N GLN A 16 -16.85 -6.19 -3.09
CA GLN A 16 -17.55 -6.43 -1.82
C GLN A 16 -16.99 -5.59 -0.67
N SER A 17 -15.76 -5.08 -0.83
CA SER A 17 -14.98 -4.44 0.25
C SER A 17 -14.56 -2.99 -0.07
N ILE A 18 -15.03 -2.42 -1.17
CA ILE A 18 -14.68 -1.07 -1.62
C ILE A 18 -14.96 0.03 -0.58
N ASP A 19 -16.14 0.02 0.04
CA ASP A 19 -16.51 1.05 1.03
C ASP A 19 -15.64 0.96 2.28
N GLN A 20 -15.30 -0.26 2.70
CA GLN A 20 -14.38 -0.50 3.81
C GLN A 20 -12.97 0.01 3.49
N ALA A 21 -12.45 -0.28 2.29
CA ALA A 21 -11.12 0.14 1.89
C ALA A 21 -11.03 1.67 1.72
N ARG A 22 -12.05 2.28 1.13
CA ARG A 22 -12.15 3.74 1.00
C ARG A 22 -12.15 4.39 2.38
N ALA A 23 -12.98 3.93 3.30
CA ALA A 23 -13.04 4.47 4.65
C ALA A 23 -11.70 4.35 5.39
N LEU A 24 -11.00 3.22 5.25
CA LEU A 24 -9.66 3.04 5.82
C LEU A 24 -8.66 4.06 5.27
N CYS A 25 -8.61 4.23 3.95
CA CYS A 25 -7.69 5.15 3.29
C CYS A 25 -7.98 6.62 3.63
N GLU A 26 -9.26 7.00 3.66
CA GLU A 26 -9.69 8.35 4.06
C GLU A 26 -9.32 8.64 5.52
N GLN A 27 -9.56 7.67 6.42
CA GLN A 27 -9.17 7.80 7.82
C GLN A 27 -7.64 7.93 7.98
N ALA A 28 -6.87 7.14 7.23
CA ALA A 28 -5.41 7.24 7.24
C ALA A 28 -4.94 8.64 6.79
N ALA A 29 -5.55 9.20 5.74
CA ALA A 29 -5.24 10.53 5.22
C ALA A 29 -5.68 11.68 6.15
N GLN A 30 -6.64 11.43 7.06
CA GLN A 30 -7.01 12.39 8.11
C GLN A 30 -6.05 12.36 9.30
N LEU A 31 -5.48 11.19 9.61
CA LEU A 31 -4.65 10.99 10.81
C LEU A 31 -3.17 11.30 10.57
N PHE A 32 -2.67 11.04 9.36
CA PHE A 32 -1.24 11.12 9.05
C PHE A 32 -0.99 12.08 7.89
N ALA A 33 0.20 12.67 7.85
CA ALA A 33 0.66 13.49 6.72
C ALA A 33 1.05 12.62 5.52
N LEU A 34 0.07 11.88 5.00
CA LEU A 34 0.21 11.00 3.84
C LEU A 34 -0.70 11.45 2.69
N LYS A 35 -0.39 10.99 1.48
CA LYS A 35 -1.17 11.25 0.28
C LYS A 35 -1.97 10.01 -0.11
N MET A 36 -3.29 10.11 -0.06
CA MET A 36 -4.19 9.11 -0.62
C MET A 36 -4.28 9.25 -2.15
N GLY A 37 -4.08 8.14 -2.84
CA GLY A 37 -4.21 8.02 -4.29
C GLY A 37 -5.66 7.78 -4.73
N ARG A 38 -5.85 7.53 -6.03
CA ARG A 38 -7.15 7.16 -6.58
C ARG A 38 -7.56 5.78 -6.07
N VAL A 39 -8.87 5.60 -5.86
CA VAL A 39 -9.47 4.27 -5.66
C VAL A 39 -9.62 3.60 -7.03
N HIS A 40 -8.83 2.56 -7.28
CA HIS A 40 -8.81 1.82 -8.54
C HIS A 40 -9.67 0.56 -8.42
N GLU A 41 -10.84 0.57 -9.06
CA GLU A 41 -11.77 -0.57 -9.13
C GLU A 41 -11.39 -1.57 -10.24
N ARG A 42 -10.09 -1.79 -10.42
CA ARG A 42 -9.49 -2.77 -11.34
C ARG A 42 -8.01 -2.95 -11.02
N PRO A 43 -7.39 -4.07 -11.43
CA PRO A 43 -5.95 -4.23 -11.44
C PRO A 43 -5.28 -3.09 -12.25
N VAL A 44 -4.20 -2.53 -11.71
CA VAL A 44 -3.40 -1.47 -12.35
C VAL A 44 -1.94 -1.69 -12.02
N GLY A 45 -1.09 -1.62 -13.04
CA GLY A 45 0.34 -1.80 -12.86
C GLY A 45 0.64 -3.21 -12.31
N PRO A 46 1.47 -3.34 -11.25
CA PRO A 46 1.86 -4.64 -10.75
C PRO A 46 0.80 -5.25 -9.82
N HIS A 47 -0.27 -4.51 -9.50
CA HIS A 47 -1.23 -4.90 -8.48
C HIS A 47 -2.32 -5.82 -9.05
N PRO A 48 -2.47 -7.05 -8.51
CA PRO A 48 -3.40 -8.04 -9.04
C PRO A 48 -4.86 -7.81 -8.62
N ASP A 49 -5.09 -6.98 -7.60
CA ASP A 49 -6.40 -6.68 -7.04
C ASP A 49 -6.78 -5.19 -7.27
N TRP A 50 -8.01 -4.82 -6.91
CA TRP A 50 -8.39 -3.41 -6.81
C TRP A 50 -7.61 -2.78 -5.68
N SER A 51 -7.23 -1.50 -5.82
CA SER A 51 -6.33 -0.90 -4.83
C SER A 51 -6.49 0.60 -4.64
N CYS A 52 -6.06 1.07 -3.48
CA CYS A 52 -5.87 2.48 -3.17
C CYS A 52 -4.50 2.64 -2.52
N GLN A 53 -3.68 3.51 -3.11
CA GLN A 53 -2.33 3.79 -2.63
C GLN A 53 -2.36 4.86 -1.53
N LEU A 54 -1.55 4.69 -0.50
CA LEU A 54 -1.20 5.67 0.50
C LEU A 54 0.31 5.91 0.42
N ALA A 55 0.73 7.14 0.09
CA ALA A 55 2.14 7.50 -0.04
C ALA A 55 2.58 8.40 1.12
N PHE A 56 3.70 8.08 1.75
CA PHE A 56 4.18 8.81 2.92
C PHE A 56 5.71 8.82 3.05
N GLY A 57 6.24 9.79 3.79
CA GLY A 57 7.67 9.92 4.07
C GLY A 57 8.19 8.85 5.02
N PRO A 58 9.51 8.54 4.98
CA PRO A 58 10.10 7.47 5.77
C PRO A 58 9.95 7.67 7.28
N GLU A 59 9.81 8.90 7.75
CA GLU A 59 9.58 9.25 9.15
C GLU A 59 8.25 8.72 9.70
N LEU A 60 7.24 8.52 8.86
CA LEU A 60 5.91 8.09 9.27
C LEU A 60 5.75 6.57 9.37
N ILE A 61 6.76 5.78 8.95
CA ILE A 61 6.64 4.32 8.93
C ILE A 61 6.32 3.72 10.30
N GLY A 62 6.91 4.28 11.36
CA GLY A 62 6.70 3.84 12.74
C GLY A 62 5.28 4.10 13.27
N GLU A 63 4.50 4.93 12.60
CA GLU A 63 3.12 5.27 12.98
C GLU A 63 2.10 4.61 12.04
N VAL A 64 2.31 4.72 10.73
CA VAL A 64 1.37 4.25 9.71
C VAL A 64 1.30 2.72 9.67
N LEU A 65 2.46 2.03 9.71
CA LEU A 65 2.51 0.56 9.65
C LEU A 65 1.74 -0.10 10.82
N PRO A 66 2.01 0.21 12.10
CA PRO A 66 1.25 -0.40 13.20
C PRO A 66 -0.22 0.01 13.19
N TRP A 67 -0.55 1.24 12.77
CA TRP A 67 -1.94 1.65 12.64
C TRP A 67 -2.68 0.83 11.58
N LEU A 68 -2.11 0.61 10.40
CA LEU A 68 -2.69 -0.26 9.37
C LEU A 68 -2.83 -1.69 9.86
N ALA A 69 -1.83 -2.22 10.57
CA ALA A 69 -1.87 -3.57 11.13
C ALA A 69 -3.08 -3.78 12.07
N LEU A 70 -3.42 -2.77 12.87
CA LEU A 70 -4.55 -2.80 13.80
C LEU A 70 -5.90 -2.49 13.14
N ASN A 71 -5.93 -1.64 12.11
CA ASN A 71 -7.19 -1.07 11.59
C ASN A 71 -7.64 -1.64 10.25
N ARG A 72 -6.82 -2.43 9.54
CA ARG A 72 -7.16 -2.97 8.21
C ARG A 72 -8.37 -3.90 8.16
N LYS A 73 -8.84 -4.41 9.32
CA LYS A 73 -10.09 -5.22 9.44
C LYS A 73 -10.23 -6.32 8.38
N GLY A 74 -9.15 -7.05 8.12
CA GLY A 74 -9.12 -8.16 7.16
C GLY A 74 -8.65 -7.81 5.75
N LEU A 75 -8.62 -6.52 5.36
CA LEU A 75 -8.06 -6.10 4.06
C LEU A 75 -6.58 -6.47 3.97
N VAL A 76 -6.13 -6.81 2.76
CA VAL A 76 -4.73 -7.05 2.47
C VAL A 76 -4.04 -5.72 2.22
N VAL A 77 -2.85 -5.53 2.78
CA VAL A 77 -2.02 -4.34 2.50
C VAL A 77 -0.65 -4.80 2.01
N PHE A 78 -0.31 -4.34 0.81
CA PHE A 78 1.03 -4.45 0.23
C PHE A 78 1.78 -3.14 0.50
N LEU A 79 2.92 -3.20 1.17
CA LEU A 79 3.76 -2.04 1.45
C LEU A 79 5.16 -2.25 0.89
N HIS A 80 5.74 -1.21 0.31
CA HIS A 80 7.13 -1.24 -0.14
C HIS A 80 7.80 0.12 0.09
N PRO A 81 9.14 0.16 0.26
CA PRO A 81 9.90 1.40 0.25
C PRO A 81 10.03 1.95 -1.17
N ASP A 82 10.36 3.23 -1.29
CA ASP A 82 10.83 3.84 -2.53
C ASP A 82 12.34 4.09 -2.42
N THR A 83 13.15 3.18 -2.96
CA THR A 83 14.62 3.28 -2.98
C THR A 83 15.12 3.83 -4.33
N GLY A 84 14.31 3.65 -5.38
CA GLY A 84 14.65 3.97 -6.77
C GLY A 84 14.97 2.75 -7.62
N ASP A 85 14.83 1.54 -7.07
CA ASP A 85 14.81 0.28 -7.81
C ASP A 85 13.41 -0.33 -7.65
N ASP A 86 12.51 0.03 -8.57
CA ASP A 86 11.10 -0.32 -8.46
C ASP A 86 10.89 -1.85 -8.43
N LEU A 87 11.70 -2.62 -9.16
CA LEU A 87 11.58 -4.08 -9.17
C LEU A 87 11.94 -4.68 -7.80
N LEU A 88 13.08 -4.29 -7.22
CA LEU A 88 13.48 -4.78 -5.90
C LEU A 88 12.53 -4.28 -4.81
N ASP A 89 12.07 -3.04 -4.92
CA ASP A 89 11.10 -2.47 -4.00
C ASP A 89 9.82 -3.31 -3.97
N HIS A 90 9.34 -3.75 -5.13
CA HIS A 90 8.12 -4.56 -5.23
C HIS A 90 8.30 -6.07 -4.97
N THR A 91 9.54 -6.55 -4.86
CA THR A 91 9.83 -7.98 -4.70
C THR A 91 10.54 -8.27 -3.38
N GLU A 92 11.84 -8.00 -3.31
CA GLU A 92 12.71 -8.33 -2.18
C GLU A 92 12.48 -7.42 -0.96
N HIS A 93 11.99 -6.19 -1.17
CA HIS A 93 11.70 -5.24 -0.09
C HIS A 93 10.22 -5.18 0.28
N ALA A 94 9.40 -6.09 -0.27
CA ALA A 94 7.97 -6.13 -0.03
C ALA A 94 7.62 -6.49 1.42
N ILE A 95 6.67 -5.75 1.99
CA ILE A 95 6.10 -5.99 3.32
C ILE A 95 4.60 -6.24 3.15
N TRP A 96 4.11 -7.34 3.71
CA TRP A 96 2.71 -7.75 3.57
C TRP A 96 2.00 -7.82 4.91
N MET A 97 0.77 -7.30 4.94
CA MET A 97 -0.17 -7.50 6.04
C MET A 97 -1.38 -8.28 5.52
N GLY A 98 -1.60 -9.48 6.05
CA GLY A 98 -2.63 -10.40 5.56
C GLY A 98 -2.04 -11.42 4.58
N ALA A 99 -2.68 -11.61 3.43
CA ALA A 99 -2.22 -12.53 2.41
C ALA A 99 -1.16 -11.90 1.50
N VAL A 100 -0.17 -12.68 1.07
CA VAL A 100 0.74 -12.29 -0.02
C VAL A 100 0.03 -12.49 -1.35
N ARG A 101 0.14 -11.53 -2.26
CA ARG A 101 -0.49 -11.60 -3.59
C ARG A 101 0.56 -11.70 -4.69
N PRO A 102 0.29 -12.46 -5.78
CA PRO A 102 1.23 -12.58 -6.90
C PRO A 102 1.16 -11.31 -7.76
N LEU A 103 2.09 -10.39 -7.54
CA LEU A 103 2.19 -9.17 -8.35
C LEU A 103 2.50 -9.49 -9.81
N ASP A 104 2.00 -8.65 -10.73
CA ASP A 104 2.42 -8.68 -12.14
C ASP A 104 3.75 -7.93 -12.30
N LEU A 105 4.85 -8.68 -12.32
CA LEU A 105 6.19 -8.12 -12.40
C LEU A 105 6.65 -7.83 -13.84
N SER A 106 5.81 -8.10 -14.85
CA SER A 106 6.20 -7.95 -16.26
C SER A 106 6.38 -6.51 -16.73
N ILE A 107 6.03 -5.54 -15.87
CA ILE A 107 5.98 -4.11 -16.20
C ILE A 107 7.20 -3.30 -15.73
N PHE A 108 8.11 -3.92 -14.98
CA PHE A 108 9.32 -3.28 -14.44
C PHE A 108 10.48 -3.31 -15.43
#